data_AF-A0A7K3W9X4-F1
#
_entry.id   AF-A0A7K3W9X4-F1
#
_cell.length_a   1.000
_cell.length_b   1.000
_cell.length_c   1.000
_cell.angle_alpha   90.00
_cell.angle_beta   90.00
_cell.angle_gamma   90.00
#
_symmetry.space_group_name_H-M   'P 1'
#
loop_
_entity.id
_entity.type
_entity.pdbx_description
1 polymer ?
#
loop_
_entity_poly.entity_id
_entity_poly.type
_entity_poly.pdbx_seq_one_letter_code
_entity_poly.pdbx_strand_id
1 'polypeptide(L)'
;MTASRTTTTGQSTGSLLSAWADRSVKTKVLTAVSLTAVVAAGIGALGIAGMSTAADDAEELYSSNLLGAVAVADMDSLLHEMRVVNRDTVLVPTTDRRAERFARLEELRTEFADTMAAYEGTGMDAARQELVDRIGTQLDQYYAVQDDVLQPFAVAGNVAGWVVANDAQGVEVVDSLRTDLQALNDLETGDAAAAATEVRANAESQRTISLVVMVVGIALALGLGWFVAGGVARAARRVQDVTAALAAGDLTKTSGLVSRDEMGRMGQGLDAAVTNLRSVLGTVAASADAVAASSEELSASSAQISASAEE
;
A
#
# COMPACT_ATOMS: atom_id res chain seq x y z
N MET A 1 -23.35 15.40 -69.24
CA MET A 1 -23.23 14.71 -67.95
C MET A 1 -22.07 15.34 -67.18
N THR A 2 -22.41 16.26 -66.30
CA THR A 2 -21.51 17.08 -65.49
C THR A 2 -21.38 16.41 -64.11
N ALA A 3 -20.21 15.88 -63.78
CA ALA A 3 -19.96 15.30 -62.47
C ALA A 3 -19.19 16.31 -61.61
N SER A 4 -19.93 16.92 -60.68
CA SER A 4 -19.44 17.80 -59.62
C SER A 4 -18.69 16.99 -58.56
N ARG A 5 -17.39 17.27 -58.40
CA ARG A 5 -16.59 16.80 -57.27
C ARG A 5 -16.86 17.68 -56.06
N THR A 6 -17.55 17.13 -55.07
CA THR A 6 -17.68 17.71 -53.73
C THR A 6 -16.36 17.52 -52.97
N THR A 7 -15.70 18.63 -52.65
CA THR A 7 -14.61 18.71 -51.67
C THR A 7 -15.18 18.57 -50.26
N THR A 8 -14.94 17.43 -49.62
CA THR A 8 -15.19 17.23 -48.20
C THR A 8 -14.09 17.93 -47.39
N THR A 9 -14.49 18.93 -46.62
CA THR A 9 -13.68 19.63 -45.63
C THR A 9 -13.20 18.65 -44.55
N GLY A 10 -11.88 18.53 -44.38
CA GLY A 10 -11.28 17.75 -43.31
C GLY A 10 -11.63 18.33 -41.94
N GLN A 11 -12.30 17.53 -41.11
CA GLN A 11 -12.51 17.82 -39.70
C GLN A 11 -11.14 17.85 -39.00
N SER A 12 -10.75 18.99 -38.45
CA SER A 12 -9.58 19.08 -37.58
C SER A 12 -9.89 18.30 -36.30
N THR A 13 -9.28 17.12 -36.14
CA THR A 13 -9.20 16.44 -34.85
C THR A 13 -8.48 17.36 -33.87
N GLY A 14 -9.23 18.06 -33.03
CA GLY A 14 -8.67 18.87 -31.96
C GLY A 14 -7.84 17.98 -31.04
N SER A 15 -6.55 18.27 -30.94
CA SER A 15 -5.64 17.59 -30.02
C SER A 15 -6.16 17.69 -28.59
N LEU A 16 -5.99 16.65 -27.76
CA LEU A 16 -6.32 16.69 -26.33
C LEU A 16 -5.68 17.90 -25.62
N LEU A 17 -4.52 18.36 -26.11
CA LEU A 17 -3.84 19.55 -25.61
C LEU A 17 -4.61 20.84 -25.92
N SER A 18 -5.26 20.96 -27.09
CA SER A 18 -6.07 22.14 -27.41
C SER A 18 -7.37 22.16 -26.60
N ALA A 19 -7.99 21.00 -26.36
CA ALA A 19 -9.16 20.90 -25.50
C ALA A 19 -8.83 21.22 -24.03
N TRP A 20 -7.64 20.85 -23.56
CA TRP A 20 -7.15 21.21 -22.22
C TRP A 20 -6.83 22.71 -22.09
N ALA A 21 -6.25 23.31 -23.13
CA ALA A 21 -5.92 24.73 -23.15
C ALA A 21 -7.16 25.62 -22.96
N ASP A 22 -8.31 25.22 -23.49
CA ASP A 22 -9.57 25.96 -23.39
C ASP A 22 -10.29 25.81 -22.02
N ARG A 23 -9.84 24.91 -21.15
CA ARG A 23 -10.44 24.75 -19.81
C ARG A 23 -10.08 25.91 -18.88
N SER A 24 -10.99 26.23 -17.96
CA SER A 24 -10.77 27.29 -16.97
C SER A 24 -9.52 27.03 -16.12
N VAL A 25 -8.86 28.10 -15.67
CA VAL A 25 -7.72 28.03 -14.75
C VAL A 25 -8.11 27.29 -13.47
N LYS A 26 -9.33 27.55 -12.95
CA LYS A 26 -9.88 26.83 -11.79
C LYS A 26 -9.91 25.32 -12.03
N THR A 27 -10.43 24.87 -13.18
CA THR A 27 -10.47 23.45 -13.54
C THR A 27 -9.06 22.87 -13.62
N LYS A 28 -8.12 23.55 -14.27
CA LYS A 28 -6.73 23.09 -14.41
C LYS A 28 -6.05 22.89 -13.04
N VAL A 29 -6.21 23.87 -12.15
CA VAL A 29 -5.64 23.82 -10.78
C VAL A 29 -6.32 22.73 -9.94
N LEU A 30 -7.65 22.67 -9.93
CA LEU A 30 -8.39 21.66 -9.16
C LEU A 30 -8.05 20.24 -9.64
N THR A 31 -7.81 20.02 -10.93
CA THR A 31 -7.43 18.69 -11.43
C THR A 31 -6.06 18.26 -10.86
N ALA A 32 -5.09 19.18 -10.80
CA ALA A 32 -3.78 18.89 -10.20
C ALA A 32 -3.89 18.61 -8.69
N VAL A 33 -4.68 19.40 -7.97
CA VAL A 33 -4.91 19.21 -6.52
C VAL A 33 -5.69 17.92 -6.24
N SER A 34 -6.71 17.62 -7.03
CA SER A 34 -7.47 16.37 -6.92
C SER A 34 -6.58 15.16 -7.19
N LEU A 35 -5.68 15.24 -8.17
CA LEU A 35 -4.72 14.16 -8.42
C LEU A 35 -3.82 13.91 -7.20
N THR A 36 -3.27 14.96 -6.57
CA THR A 36 -2.50 14.80 -5.33
C THR A 36 -3.32 14.18 -4.19
N ALA A 37 -4.58 14.59 -4.04
CA ALA A 37 -5.46 14.03 -3.01
C ALA A 37 -5.76 12.55 -3.25
N VAL A 38 -6.00 12.16 -4.50
CA VAL A 38 -6.23 10.75 -4.89
C VAL A 38 -4.97 9.92 -4.66
N VAL A 39 -3.79 10.43 -5.01
CA VAL A 39 -2.52 9.75 -4.75
C VAL A 39 -2.30 9.56 -3.25
N ALA A 40 -2.52 10.60 -2.43
CA ALA A 40 -2.39 10.53 -0.99
C ALA A 40 -3.39 9.52 -0.36
N ALA A 41 -4.65 9.56 -0.79
CA ALA A 41 -5.67 8.61 -0.35
C ALA A 41 -5.33 7.18 -0.76
N GLY A 42 -4.83 6.96 -1.98
CA GLY A 42 -4.40 5.66 -2.47
C GLY A 42 -3.22 5.10 -1.67
N ILE A 43 -2.22 5.93 -1.34
CA ILE A 43 -1.10 5.53 -0.49
C ILE A 43 -1.61 5.17 0.92
N GLY A 44 -2.51 5.98 1.49
CA GLY A 44 -3.12 5.70 2.78
C GLY A 44 -3.90 4.37 2.79
N ALA A 45 -4.68 4.12 1.75
CA ALA A 45 -5.43 2.87 1.59
C ALA A 45 -4.51 1.65 1.45
N LEU A 46 -3.43 1.75 0.65
CA LEU A 46 -2.42 0.70 0.53
C LEU A 46 -1.71 0.44 1.86
N GLY A 47 -1.40 1.49 2.63
CA GLY A 47 -0.80 1.35 3.96
C GLY A 47 -1.70 0.63 4.95
N ILE A 48 -2.99 0.97 4.98
CA ILE A 48 -3.98 0.28 5.83
C ILE A 48 -4.17 -1.17 5.39
N ALA A 49 -4.29 -1.42 4.09
CA ALA A 49 -4.43 -2.77 3.56
C ALA A 49 -3.22 -3.66 3.90
N GLY A 50 -2.00 -3.16 3.71
CA GLY A 50 -0.79 -3.89 4.09
C GLY A 50 -0.68 -4.15 5.59
N MET A 51 -1.15 -3.23 6.43
CA MET A 51 -1.20 -3.43 7.88
C MET A 51 -2.26 -4.46 8.30
N SER A 52 -3.39 -4.52 7.60
CA SER A 52 -4.42 -5.55 7.80
C SER A 52 -3.87 -6.93 7.43
N THR A 53 -3.25 -7.07 6.26
CA THR A 53 -2.63 -8.33 5.84
C THR A 53 -1.55 -8.76 6.83
N ALA A 54 -0.69 -7.85 7.29
CA ALA A 54 0.32 -8.19 8.30
C ALA A 54 -0.29 -8.65 9.64
N ALA A 55 -1.48 -8.15 10.00
CA ALA A 55 -2.19 -8.61 11.20
C ALA A 55 -2.80 -10.00 11.00
N ASP A 56 -3.41 -10.25 9.84
CA ASP A 56 -3.97 -11.55 9.47
C ASP A 56 -2.86 -12.62 9.39
N ASP A 57 -1.73 -12.30 8.74
CA ASP A 57 -0.54 -13.15 8.65
C ASP A 57 0.04 -13.48 10.04
N ALA A 58 0.02 -12.52 10.97
CA ALA A 58 0.50 -12.74 12.34
C ALA A 58 -0.44 -13.63 13.15
N GLU A 59 -1.75 -13.49 12.96
CA GLU A 59 -2.76 -14.35 13.58
C GLU A 59 -2.67 -15.78 13.03
N GLU A 60 -2.44 -15.94 11.72
CA GLU A 60 -2.23 -17.25 11.10
C GLU A 60 -0.97 -17.93 11.66
N LEU A 61 0.16 -17.20 11.74
CA LEU A 61 1.40 -17.71 12.32
C LEU A 61 1.22 -18.14 13.78
N TYR A 62 0.40 -17.42 14.55
CA TYR A 62 0.08 -17.79 15.92
C TYR A 62 -0.83 -19.01 15.99
N SER A 63 -1.99 -18.96 15.35
CA SER A 63 -3.06 -19.95 15.49
C SER A 63 -2.78 -21.27 14.77
N SER A 64 -2.17 -21.21 13.58
CA SER A 64 -1.97 -22.38 12.70
C SER A 64 -0.59 -22.99 12.83
N ASN A 65 0.44 -22.21 13.20
CA ASN A 65 1.81 -22.72 13.29
C ASN A 65 2.35 -22.79 14.73
N LEU A 66 2.12 -21.77 15.57
CA LEU A 66 2.69 -21.75 16.92
C LEU A 66 1.92 -22.65 17.89
N LEU A 67 0.58 -22.65 17.86
CA LEU A 67 -0.23 -23.48 18.76
C LEU A 67 0.03 -24.99 18.58
N GLY A 68 0.21 -25.44 17.34
CA GLY A 68 0.59 -26.83 17.04
C GLY A 68 1.93 -27.20 17.70
N ALA A 69 2.97 -26.39 17.48
CA ALA A 69 4.28 -26.61 18.10
C ALA A 69 4.25 -26.61 19.63
N VAL A 70 3.46 -25.71 20.24
CA VAL A 70 3.27 -25.66 21.69
C VAL A 70 2.58 -26.93 22.19
N ALA A 71 1.52 -27.39 21.52
CA ALA A 71 0.84 -28.63 21.90
C ALA A 71 1.77 -29.85 21.84
N VAL A 72 2.64 -29.93 20.83
CA VAL A 72 3.64 -31.02 20.74
C VAL A 72 4.68 -30.93 21.87
N ALA A 73 5.14 -29.72 22.22
CA ALA A 73 6.05 -29.52 23.34
C ALA A 73 5.40 -29.86 24.71
N ASP A 74 4.11 -29.57 24.87
CA ASP A 74 3.34 -29.95 26.05
C ASP A 74 3.18 -31.48 26.12
N MET A 75 2.92 -32.17 24.99
CA MET A 75 2.91 -33.63 24.93
C MET A 75 4.25 -34.25 25.35
N ASP A 76 5.39 -33.74 24.86
CA ASP A 76 6.71 -34.21 25.31
C ASP A 76 6.92 -33.98 26.82
N SER A 77 6.48 -32.83 27.34
CA SER A 77 6.55 -32.50 28.77
C SER A 77 5.70 -33.44 29.63
N LEU A 78 4.47 -33.73 29.20
CA LEU A 78 3.56 -34.68 29.86
C LEU A 78 4.12 -36.10 29.83
N LEU A 79 4.71 -36.54 28.71
CA LEU A 79 5.41 -37.83 28.62
C LEU A 79 6.56 -37.90 29.63
N HIS A 80 7.36 -36.84 29.75
CA HIS A 80 8.42 -36.75 30.74
C HIS A 80 7.88 -36.83 32.18
N GLU A 81 6.80 -36.11 32.50
CA GLU A 81 6.19 -36.14 33.82
C GLU A 81 5.64 -37.54 34.16
N MET A 82 4.96 -38.19 33.21
CA MET A 82 4.50 -39.57 33.36
C MET A 82 5.65 -40.51 33.70
N ARG A 83 6.81 -40.38 33.03
CA ARG A 83 8.00 -41.18 33.33
C ARG A 83 8.52 -40.94 34.74
N VAL A 84 8.57 -39.68 35.18
CA VAL A 84 9.03 -39.32 36.52
C VAL A 84 8.09 -39.89 37.58
N VAL A 85 6.77 -39.69 37.44
CA VAL A 85 5.77 -40.18 38.39
C VAL A 85 5.79 -41.71 38.44
N ASN A 86 5.87 -42.38 37.29
CA ASN A 86 5.96 -43.84 37.22
C ASN A 86 7.20 -44.38 37.95
N ARG A 87 8.37 -43.78 37.71
CA ARG A 87 9.61 -44.13 38.44
C ARG A 87 9.49 -43.85 39.94
N ASP A 88 8.95 -42.71 40.32
CA ASP A 88 8.85 -42.32 41.72
C ASP A 88 7.87 -43.24 42.48
N THR A 89 6.90 -43.84 41.80
CA THR A 89 5.92 -44.78 42.38
C THR A 89 6.58 -46.01 43.03
N VAL A 90 7.67 -46.54 42.46
CA VAL A 90 8.42 -47.68 43.06
C VAL A 90 9.32 -47.25 44.22
N LEU A 91 9.64 -45.96 44.36
CA LEU A 91 10.46 -45.41 45.44
C LEU A 91 9.64 -45.03 46.68
N VAL A 92 8.31 -44.96 46.56
CA VAL A 92 7.41 -44.56 47.65
C VAL A 92 7.18 -45.71 48.64
N PRO A 93 7.38 -45.49 49.96
CA PRO A 93 7.35 -46.56 50.96
C PRO A 93 5.95 -46.92 51.49
N THR A 94 4.94 -46.05 51.33
CA THR A 94 3.59 -46.26 51.88
C THR A 94 2.53 -46.47 50.80
N THR A 95 1.53 -47.29 51.10
CA THR A 95 0.43 -47.62 50.18
C THR A 95 -0.38 -46.38 49.77
N ASP A 96 -0.72 -45.50 50.72
CA ASP A 96 -1.53 -44.30 50.45
C ASP A 96 -0.85 -43.36 49.46
N ARG A 97 0.46 -43.10 49.66
CA ARG A 97 1.24 -42.25 48.76
C ARG A 97 1.44 -42.89 47.39
N ARG A 98 1.41 -44.23 47.29
CA ARG A 98 1.48 -44.93 46.02
C ARG A 98 0.17 -44.81 45.24
N ALA A 99 -0.97 -44.91 45.93
CA ALA A 99 -2.28 -44.66 45.34
C ALA A 99 -2.41 -43.24 44.78
N GLU A 100 -1.89 -42.23 45.50
CA GLU A 100 -1.81 -40.84 45.00
C GLU A 100 -0.99 -40.74 43.70
N ARG A 101 0.11 -41.50 43.57
CA ARG A 101 0.93 -41.51 42.35
C ARG A 101 0.24 -42.18 41.18
N PHE A 102 -0.47 -43.29 41.39
CA PHE A 102 -1.28 -43.91 40.34
C PHE A 102 -2.42 -42.99 39.89
N ALA A 103 -3.07 -42.28 40.82
CA ALA A 103 -4.07 -41.27 40.45
C ALA A 103 -3.47 -40.15 39.59
N ARG A 104 -2.27 -39.65 39.94
CA ARG A 104 -1.58 -38.64 39.11
C ARG A 104 -1.19 -39.17 37.74
N LEU A 105 -0.85 -40.47 37.60
CA LEU A 105 -0.59 -41.06 36.28
C LEU A 105 -1.84 -41.03 35.41
N GLU A 106 -3.01 -41.39 35.94
CA GLU A 106 -4.28 -41.32 35.20
C GLU A 106 -4.66 -39.89 34.81
N GLU A 107 -4.40 -38.91 35.69
CA GLU A 107 -4.56 -37.49 35.36
C GLU A 107 -3.66 -37.09 34.18
N LEU A 108 -2.38 -37.45 34.21
CA LEU A 108 -1.43 -37.14 33.14
C LEU A 108 -1.78 -37.82 31.81
N ARG A 109 -2.33 -39.04 31.86
CA ARG A 109 -2.86 -39.72 30.66
C ARG A 109 -4.02 -38.94 30.06
N THR A 110 -4.92 -38.44 30.90
CA THR A 110 -6.05 -37.62 30.48
C THR A 110 -5.57 -36.28 29.89
N GLU A 111 -4.67 -35.58 30.58
CA GLU A 111 -4.06 -34.32 30.10
C GLU A 111 -3.36 -34.52 28.75
N PHE A 112 -2.65 -35.64 28.55
CA PHE A 112 -2.02 -35.96 27.27
C PHE A 112 -3.05 -36.20 26.17
N ALA A 113 -4.08 -37.01 26.44
CA ALA A 113 -5.14 -37.29 25.47
C ALA A 113 -5.89 -36.01 25.05
N ASP A 114 -6.20 -35.14 26.01
CA ASP A 114 -6.83 -33.84 25.74
C ASP A 114 -5.92 -32.93 24.90
N THR A 115 -4.60 -32.93 25.18
CA THR A 115 -3.62 -32.16 24.41
C THR A 115 -3.48 -32.68 22.98
N MET A 116 -3.46 -34.01 22.79
CA MET A 116 -3.44 -34.64 21.47
C MET A 116 -4.71 -34.29 20.68
N ALA A 117 -5.89 -34.37 21.29
CA ALA A 117 -7.14 -34.01 20.65
C ALA A 117 -7.20 -32.52 20.26
N ALA A 118 -6.63 -31.63 21.09
CA ALA A 118 -6.49 -30.22 20.76
C ALA A 118 -5.53 -30.01 19.57
N TYR A 119 -4.40 -30.72 19.55
CA TYR A 119 -3.45 -30.71 18.44
C TYR A 119 -4.11 -31.15 17.12
N GLU A 120 -4.89 -32.23 17.13
CA GLU A 120 -5.63 -32.71 15.95
C GLU A 120 -6.58 -31.66 15.35
N GLY A 121 -7.03 -30.69 16.17
CA GLY A 121 -7.86 -29.57 15.74
C GLY A 121 -7.11 -28.40 15.07
N THR A 122 -5.77 -28.38 15.10
CA THR A 122 -4.96 -27.26 14.57
C THR A 122 -4.70 -27.32 13.07
N GLY A 123 -4.93 -28.48 12.45
CA GLY A 123 -4.73 -28.72 11.02
C GLY A 123 -3.98 -30.03 10.80
N MET A 124 -4.55 -30.93 9.99
CA MET A 124 -4.05 -32.29 9.84
C MET A 124 -3.80 -32.63 8.36
N ASP A 125 -2.54 -32.83 8.01
CA ASP A 125 -2.15 -33.41 6.73
C ASP A 125 -1.84 -34.91 6.88
N ALA A 126 -1.51 -35.58 5.78
CA ALA A 126 -1.25 -37.00 5.79
C ALA A 126 -0.01 -37.41 6.62
N ALA A 127 1.02 -36.56 6.68
CA ALA A 127 2.25 -36.86 7.41
C ALA A 127 2.05 -36.71 8.92
N ARG A 128 1.33 -35.66 9.33
CA ARG A 128 0.92 -35.44 10.73
C ARG A 128 -0.03 -36.52 11.21
N GLN A 129 -1.02 -36.91 10.39
CA GLN A 129 -1.96 -37.97 10.75
C GLN A 129 -1.22 -39.28 10.99
N GLU A 130 -0.27 -39.63 10.12
CA GLU A 130 0.53 -40.83 10.30
C GLU A 130 1.32 -40.80 11.62
N LEU A 131 1.95 -39.67 11.95
CA LEU A 131 2.70 -39.50 13.20
C LEU A 131 1.78 -39.60 14.43
N VAL A 132 0.63 -38.93 14.41
CA VAL A 132 -0.37 -38.99 15.49
C VAL A 132 -0.86 -40.42 15.72
N ASP A 133 -1.19 -41.15 14.65
CA ASP A 133 -1.62 -42.54 14.73
C ASP A 133 -0.54 -43.45 15.34
N ARG A 134 0.73 -43.23 14.95
CA ARG A 134 1.87 -43.96 15.53
C ARG A 134 2.06 -43.62 17.01
N ILE A 135 2.01 -42.34 17.37
CA ILE A 135 2.13 -41.88 18.76
C ILE A 135 1.02 -42.49 19.62
N GLY A 136 -0.24 -42.47 19.14
CA GLY A 136 -1.37 -43.10 19.83
C GLY A 136 -1.14 -44.59 20.08
N THR A 137 -0.69 -45.32 19.05
CA THR A 137 -0.36 -46.75 19.16
C THR A 137 0.77 -47.00 20.17
N GLN A 138 1.81 -46.17 20.17
CA GLN A 138 2.95 -46.30 21.08
C GLN A 138 2.57 -45.91 22.52
N LEU A 139 1.64 -44.97 22.73
CA LEU A 139 1.11 -44.63 24.05
C LEU A 139 0.32 -45.78 24.64
N ASP A 140 -0.53 -46.44 23.87
CA ASP A 140 -1.26 -47.62 24.33
C ASP A 140 -0.29 -48.73 24.77
N GLN A 141 0.79 -48.93 24.01
CA GLN A 141 1.86 -49.86 24.40
C GLN A 141 2.56 -49.43 25.68
N TYR A 142 2.86 -48.13 25.83
CA TYR A 142 3.50 -47.60 27.02
C TYR A 142 2.61 -47.73 28.27
N TYR A 143 1.31 -47.49 28.14
CA TYR A 143 0.34 -47.67 29.22
C TYR A 143 0.24 -49.14 29.63
N ALA A 144 0.21 -50.07 28.67
CA ALA A 144 0.26 -51.50 28.97
C ALA A 144 1.55 -51.89 29.70
N VAL A 145 2.70 -51.37 29.30
CA VAL A 145 3.97 -51.59 30.03
C VAL A 145 3.89 -51.02 31.46
N GLN A 146 3.33 -49.83 31.64
CA GLN A 146 3.17 -49.24 32.96
C GLN A 146 2.28 -50.11 33.87
N ASP A 147 1.12 -50.54 33.36
CA ASP A 147 0.07 -51.18 34.17
C ASP A 147 0.34 -52.67 34.39
N ASP A 148 0.73 -53.39 33.34
CA ASP A 148 0.86 -54.85 33.38
C ASP A 148 2.26 -55.30 33.80
N VAL A 149 3.30 -54.47 33.56
CA VAL A 149 4.69 -54.84 33.79
C VAL A 149 5.29 -54.09 34.98
N LEU A 150 5.22 -52.76 34.99
CA LEU A 150 5.95 -51.94 35.97
C LEU A 150 5.21 -51.79 37.31
N GLN A 151 3.90 -51.59 37.27
CA GLN A 151 3.07 -51.43 38.46
C GLN A 151 3.15 -52.61 39.44
N PRO A 152 3.16 -53.90 39.02
CA PRO A 152 3.36 -55.02 39.94
C PRO A 152 4.66 -54.94 40.77
N PHE A 153 5.78 -54.51 40.15
CA PHE A 153 7.03 -54.29 40.87
C PHE A 153 6.95 -53.11 41.84
N ALA A 154 6.27 -52.03 41.42
CA ALA A 154 6.02 -50.89 42.29
C ALA A 154 5.22 -51.30 43.53
N VAL A 155 4.12 -52.05 43.36
CA VAL A 155 3.29 -52.60 44.44
C VAL A 155 4.11 -53.49 45.39
N ALA A 156 5.00 -54.33 44.85
CA ALA A 156 5.87 -55.19 45.63
C ALA A 156 7.07 -54.47 46.28
N GLY A 157 7.29 -53.18 45.99
CA GLY A 157 8.49 -52.45 46.43
C GLY A 157 9.80 -53.00 45.85
N ASN A 158 9.72 -53.74 44.74
CA ASN A 158 10.88 -54.38 44.10
C ASN A 158 11.53 -53.44 43.09
N VAL A 159 12.34 -52.50 43.59
CA VAL A 159 13.07 -51.52 42.76
C VAL A 159 13.97 -52.20 41.72
N ALA A 160 14.69 -53.25 42.11
CA ALA A 160 15.62 -53.93 41.19
C ALA A 160 14.87 -54.60 40.02
N GLY A 161 13.76 -55.27 40.30
CA GLY A 161 12.89 -55.85 39.26
C GLY A 161 12.28 -54.78 38.37
N TRP A 162 11.83 -53.66 38.95
CA TRP A 162 11.29 -52.53 38.19
C TRP A 162 12.32 -51.97 37.20
N VAL A 163 13.57 -51.75 37.63
CA VAL A 163 14.63 -51.20 36.77
C VAL A 163 14.91 -52.14 35.59
N VAL A 164 15.05 -53.45 35.84
CA VAL A 164 15.31 -54.44 34.77
C VAL A 164 14.13 -54.52 33.80
N ALA A 165 12.89 -54.52 34.31
CA ALA A 165 11.70 -54.59 33.47
C ALA A 165 11.52 -53.31 32.62
N ASN A 166 11.77 -52.14 33.21
CA ASN A 166 11.72 -50.87 32.50
C ASN A 166 12.80 -50.78 31.41
N ASP A 167 14.03 -51.22 31.69
CA ASP A 167 15.10 -51.26 30.69
C ASP A 167 14.76 -52.18 29.51
N ALA A 168 14.16 -53.34 29.80
CA ALA A 168 13.82 -54.35 28.79
C ALA A 168 12.59 -54.03 27.95
N GLN A 169 11.60 -53.31 28.48
CA GLN A 169 10.29 -53.12 27.82
C GLN A 169 9.80 -51.67 27.77
N GLY A 170 10.24 -50.81 28.69
CA GLY A 170 9.77 -49.42 28.76
C GLY A 170 10.62 -48.43 27.96
N VAL A 171 11.94 -48.61 27.95
CA VAL A 171 12.88 -47.67 27.32
C VAL A 171 12.65 -47.55 25.82
N GLU A 172 12.55 -48.67 25.10
CA GLU A 172 12.37 -48.66 23.64
C GLU A 172 11.06 -48.00 23.20
N VAL A 173 9.97 -48.24 23.94
CA VAL A 173 8.66 -47.63 23.65
C VAL A 173 8.73 -46.11 23.84
N VAL A 174 9.34 -45.65 24.93
CA VAL A 174 9.54 -44.21 25.18
C VAL A 174 10.44 -43.55 24.15
N ASP A 175 11.53 -44.21 23.75
CA ASP A 175 12.45 -43.66 22.76
C ASP A 175 11.78 -43.54 21.39
N SER A 176 10.90 -44.48 21.05
CA SER A 176 10.05 -44.41 19.85
C SER A 176 9.05 -43.25 19.94
N LEU A 177 8.35 -43.11 21.07
CA LEU A 177 7.42 -41.99 21.32
C LEU A 177 8.10 -40.63 21.17
N ARG A 178 9.27 -40.47 21.78
CA ARG A 178 10.05 -39.23 21.68
C ARG A 178 10.51 -38.94 20.28
N THR A 179 10.90 -39.98 19.53
CA THR A 179 11.31 -39.82 18.13
C THR A 179 10.15 -39.31 17.29
N ASP A 180 8.96 -39.87 17.45
CA ASP A 180 7.78 -39.44 16.69
C ASP A 180 7.24 -38.08 17.16
N LEU A 181 7.25 -37.78 18.46
CA LEU A 181 6.94 -36.42 18.98
C LEU A 181 7.94 -35.38 18.47
N GLN A 182 9.23 -35.72 18.40
CA GLN A 182 10.25 -34.82 17.84
C GLN A 182 10.04 -34.62 16.34
N ALA A 183 9.75 -35.68 15.59
CA ALA A 183 9.44 -35.58 14.16
C ALA A 183 8.21 -34.69 13.92
N LEU A 184 7.18 -34.80 14.77
CA LEU A 184 6.00 -33.96 14.72
C LEU A 184 6.34 -32.49 15.01
N ASN A 185 7.15 -32.22 16.04
CA ASN A 185 7.63 -30.88 16.35
C ASN A 185 8.49 -30.28 15.22
N ASP A 186 9.32 -31.09 14.56
CA ASP A 186 10.13 -30.66 13.42
C ASP A 186 9.27 -30.26 12.22
N LEU A 187 8.14 -30.94 11.99
CA LEU A 187 7.14 -30.52 10.99
C LEU A 187 6.50 -29.18 11.38
N GLU A 188 6.04 -29.02 12.61
CA GLU A 188 5.40 -27.77 13.06
C GLU A 188 6.35 -26.57 12.99
N THR A 189 7.57 -26.73 13.49
CA THR A 189 8.57 -25.66 13.47
C THR A 189 9.09 -25.37 12.06
N GLY A 190 9.14 -26.39 11.19
CA GLY A 190 9.45 -26.23 9.77
C GLY A 190 8.40 -25.40 9.03
N ASP A 191 7.11 -25.70 9.24
CA ASP A 191 6.00 -24.97 8.63
C ASP A 191 5.91 -23.54 9.18
N ALA A 192 6.12 -23.35 10.49
CA ALA A 192 6.22 -22.01 11.08
C ALA A 192 7.33 -21.16 10.45
N ALA A 193 8.50 -21.77 10.20
CA ALA A 193 9.63 -21.08 9.56
C ALA A 193 9.36 -20.77 8.09
N ALA A 194 8.70 -21.67 7.37
CA ALA A 194 8.28 -21.47 5.99
C ALA A 194 7.25 -20.33 5.88
N ALA A 195 6.21 -20.36 6.72
CA ALA A 195 5.19 -19.32 6.81
C ALA A 195 5.82 -17.96 7.14
N ALA A 196 6.71 -17.88 8.14
CA ALA A 196 7.41 -16.63 8.47
C ALA A 196 8.25 -16.08 7.30
N THR A 197 8.84 -16.97 6.50
CA THR A 197 9.60 -16.59 5.30
C THR A 197 8.68 -16.04 4.21
N GLU A 198 7.53 -16.67 4.00
CA GLU A 198 6.51 -16.23 3.04
C GLU A 198 5.91 -14.88 3.42
N VAL A 199 5.51 -14.70 4.69
CA VAL A 199 5.00 -13.42 5.22
C VAL A 199 6.00 -12.30 4.99
N ARG A 200 7.29 -12.57 5.23
CA ARG A 200 8.35 -11.59 4.95
C ARG A 200 8.46 -11.26 3.47
N ALA A 201 8.45 -12.26 2.58
CA ALA A 201 8.51 -12.05 1.14
C ALA A 201 7.31 -11.23 0.63
N ASN A 202 6.11 -11.51 1.14
CA ASN A 202 4.89 -10.78 0.84
C ASN A 202 4.98 -9.32 1.32
N ALA A 203 5.46 -9.08 2.53
CA ALA A 203 5.69 -7.74 3.05
C ALA A 203 6.72 -6.95 2.22
N GLU A 204 7.82 -7.58 1.78
CA GLU A 204 8.83 -6.96 0.91
C GLU A 204 8.27 -6.62 -0.48
N SER A 205 7.44 -7.49 -1.05
CA SER A 205 6.73 -7.26 -2.31
C SER A 205 5.74 -6.10 -2.19
N GLN A 206 4.87 -6.12 -1.18
CA GLN A 206 3.90 -5.05 -0.90
C GLN A 206 4.59 -3.69 -0.66
N ARG A 207 5.72 -3.69 0.04
CA ARG A 207 6.55 -2.50 0.24
C ARG A 207 7.08 -1.97 -1.09
N THR A 208 7.60 -2.83 -1.95
CA THR A 208 8.10 -2.44 -3.29
C THR A 208 6.98 -1.84 -4.13
N ILE A 209 5.81 -2.50 -4.19
CA ILE A 209 4.63 -2.01 -4.92
C ILE A 209 4.20 -0.65 -4.38
N SER A 210 4.11 -0.50 -3.06
CA SER A 210 3.72 0.76 -2.40
C SER A 210 4.70 1.90 -2.72
N LEU A 211 6.01 1.62 -2.71
CA LEU A 211 7.04 2.59 -3.09
C LEU A 211 6.93 2.99 -4.56
N VAL A 212 6.72 2.04 -5.47
CA VAL A 212 6.56 2.33 -6.90
C VAL A 212 5.32 3.18 -7.14
N VAL A 213 4.18 2.82 -6.56
CA VAL A 213 2.93 3.60 -6.68
C VAL A 213 3.11 4.99 -6.10
N MET A 214 3.79 5.13 -4.96
CA MET A 214 4.10 6.41 -4.34
C MET A 214 4.97 7.29 -5.26
N VAL A 215 6.09 6.76 -5.76
CA VAL A 215 7.01 7.52 -6.63
C VAL A 215 6.33 7.92 -7.93
N VAL A 216 5.60 7.01 -8.58
CA VAL A 216 4.86 7.30 -9.82
C VAL A 216 3.76 8.32 -9.56
N GLY A 217 2.98 8.17 -8.48
CA GLY A 217 1.92 9.11 -8.10
C GLY A 217 2.46 10.53 -7.85
N ILE A 218 3.57 10.65 -7.12
CA ILE A 218 4.25 11.93 -6.87
C ILE A 218 4.77 12.51 -8.19
N ALA A 219 5.43 11.71 -9.03
CA ALA A 219 5.96 12.17 -10.31
C ALA A 219 4.85 12.70 -11.23
N LEU A 220 3.70 12.01 -11.31
CA LEU A 220 2.54 12.44 -12.08
C LEU A 220 1.93 13.73 -11.52
N ALA A 221 1.79 13.83 -10.19
CA ALA A 221 1.30 15.03 -9.53
C ALA A 221 2.20 16.25 -9.79
N LEU A 222 3.51 16.09 -9.62
CA LEU A 222 4.49 17.14 -9.88
C LEU A 222 4.53 17.52 -11.37
N GLY A 223 4.51 16.54 -12.26
CA GLY A 223 4.49 16.77 -13.70
C GLY A 223 3.25 17.55 -14.15
N LEU A 224 2.07 17.17 -13.66
CA LEU A 224 0.82 17.89 -13.96
C LEU A 224 0.82 19.30 -13.35
N GLY A 225 1.27 19.43 -12.10
CA GLY A 225 1.40 20.72 -11.42
C GLY A 225 2.33 21.67 -12.17
N TRP A 226 3.51 21.18 -12.59
CA TRP A 226 4.47 21.96 -13.36
C TRP A 226 3.92 22.35 -14.73
N PHE A 227 3.23 21.45 -15.43
CA PHE A 227 2.59 21.74 -16.71
C PHE A 227 1.51 22.83 -16.60
N VAL A 228 0.64 22.74 -15.59
CA VAL A 228 -0.40 23.75 -15.34
C VAL A 228 0.21 25.10 -14.94
N ALA A 229 1.13 25.10 -13.97
CA ALA A 229 1.79 26.32 -13.51
C ALA A 229 2.58 27.01 -14.63
N GLY A 230 3.30 26.23 -15.44
CA GLY A 230 4.06 26.75 -16.58
C GLY A 230 3.16 27.38 -17.66
N GLY A 231 2.00 26.78 -17.94
CA GLY A 231 1.01 27.32 -18.87
C GLY A 231 0.45 28.67 -18.40
N VAL A 232 -0.01 28.73 -17.15
CA VAL A 232 -0.56 29.95 -16.55
C VAL A 232 0.50 31.06 -16.46
N ALA A 233 1.70 30.74 -15.96
CA ALA A 233 2.78 31.71 -15.83
C ALA A 233 3.24 32.28 -17.19
N ARG A 234 3.18 31.49 -18.26
CA ARG A 234 3.51 31.97 -19.62
C ARG A 234 2.44 32.90 -20.17
N ALA A 235 1.16 32.58 -19.96
CA ALA A 235 0.06 33.45 -20.39
C ALA A 235 0.05 34.78 -19.61
N ALA A 236 0.25 34.71 -18.29
CA ALA A 236 0.36 35.90 -17.45
C ALA A 236 1.52 36.82 -17.87
N ARG A 237 2.70 36.25 -18.18
CA ARG A 237 3.83 37.02 -18.70
C ARG A 237 3.52 37.77 -19.99
N ARG A 238 2.83 37.13 -20.95
CA ARG A 238 2.42 37.80 -22.20
C ARG A 238 1.49 38.99 -21.95
N VAL A 239 0.56 38.86 -21.01
CA VAL A 239 -0.32 39.98 -20.63
C VAL A 239 0.48 41.10 -19.95
N GLN A 240 1.41 40.73 -19.07
CA GLN A 240 2.33 41.68 -18.43
C GLN A 240 3.17 42.45 -19.46
N ASP A 241 3.73 41.76 -20.45
CA ASP A 241 4.56 42.36 -21.50
C ASP A 241 3.79 43.42 -22.32
N VAL A 242 2.54 43.13 -22.68
CA VAL A 242 1.69 44.09 -23.42
C VAL A 242 1.29 45.26 -22.54
N THR A 243 0.93 45.00 -21.28
CA THR A 243 0.60 46.06 -20.33
C THR A 243 1.79 46.99 -20.08
N ALA A 244 3.00 46.44 -19.98
CA ALA A 244 4.23 47.22 -19.83
C ALA A 244 4.53 48.07 -21.07
N ALA A 245 4.35 47.51 -22.28
CA ALA A 245 4.48 48.25 -23.53
C ALA A 245 3.47 49.40 -23.63
N LEU A 246 2.21 49.13 -23.29
CA LEU A 246 1.14 50.14 -23.22
C LEU A 246 1.50 51.27 -22.24
N ALA A 247 2.01 50.95 -21.06
CA ALA A 247 2.46 51.95 -20.08
C ALA A 247 3.61 52.83 -20.60
N ALA A 248 4.46 52.29 -21.48
CA ALA A 248 5.52 53.02 -22.17
C ALA A 248 5.02 53.77 -23.44
N GLY A 249 3.72 53.72 -23.74
CA GLY A 249 3.13 54.34 -24.93
C GLY A 249 3.30 53.52 -26.23
N ASP A 250 3.86 52.31 -26.17
CA ASP A 250 3.97 51.41 -27.32
C ASP A 250 2.65 50.65 -27.53
N LEU A 251 1.83 51.18 -28.44
CA LEU A 251 0.57 50.55 -28.84
C LEU A 251 0.73 49.48 -29.92
N THR A 252 1.94 49.00 -30.25
CA THR A 252 2.13 48.03 -31.34
C THR A 252 2.13 46.57 -30.89
N LYS A 253 2.22 46.30 -29.58
CA LYS A 253 2.27 44.95 -29.01
C LYS A 253 0.89 44.30 -28.89
N THR A 254 0.89 42.97 -28.89
CA THR A 254 -0.30 42.13 -28.68
C THR A 254 0.06 40.88 -27.87
N SER A 255 -0.90 40.36 -27.10
CA SER A 255 -0.73 39.20 -26.23
C SER A 255 -0.61 37.90 -27.02
N GLY A 256 -1.23 37.82 -28.20
CA GLY A 256 -1.29 36.62 -29.03
C GLY A 256 -1.91 35.41 -28.32
N LEU A 257 -2.75 35.63 -27.30
CA LEU A 257 -3.42 34.57 -26.56
C LEU A 257 -4.73 34.16 -27.26
N VAL A 258 -4.78 32.90 -27.69
CA VAL A 258 -5.90 32.34 -28.45
C VAL A 258 -6.74 31.33 -27.67
N SER A 259 -6.37 31.01 -26.42
CA SER A 259 -7.16 30.11 -25.57
C SER A 259 -8.49 30.74 -25.18
N ARG A 260 -9.49 29.90 -24.90
CA ARG A 260 -10.82 30.35 -24.43
C ARG A 260 -10.96 30.45 -22.91
N ASP A 261 -9.89 30.17 -22.18
CA ASP A 261 -9.83 30.26 -20.72
C ASP A 261 -9.75 31.71 -20.21
N GLU A 262 -9.73 31.90 -18.89
CA GLU A 262 -9.71 33.23 -18.27
C GLU A 262 -8.50 34.06 -18.75
N MET A 263 -7.34 33.42 -18.92
CA MET A 263 -6.12 34.10 -19.38
C MET A 263 -6.23 34.52 -20.85
N GLY A 264 -6.79 33.67 -21.71
CA GLY A 264 -7.02 34.02 -23.11
C GLY A 264 -8.05 35.11 -23.30
N ARG A 265 -9.16 35.09 -22.55
CA ARG A 265 -10.16 36.17 -22.55
C ARG A 265 -9.56 37.49 -22.07
N MET A 266 -8.70 37.46 -21.04
CA MET A 266 -7.99 38.65 -20.56
C MET A 266 -7.04 39.22 -21.61
N GLY A 267 -6.26 38.38 -22.29
CA GLY A 267 -5.37 38.80 -23.38
C GLY A 267 -6.13 39.42 -24.56
N GLN A 268 -7.21 38.79 -25.00
CA GLN A 268 -8.05 39.30 -26.09
C GLN A 268 -8.71 40.64 -25.73
N GLY A 269 -9.16 40.80 -24.48
CA GLY A 269 -9.69 42.07 -23.98
C GLY A 269 -8.64 43.19 -23.99
N LEU A 270 -7.41 42.87 -23.59
CA LEU A 270 -6.29 43.83 -23.63
C LEU A 270 -5.92 44.20 -25.07
N ASP A 271 -5.86 43.22 -25.98
CA ASP A 271 -5.56 43.44 -27.40
C ASP A 271 -6.61 44.34 -28.08
N ALA A 272 -7.88 44.15 -27.75
CA ALA A 272 -8.97 45.01 -28.22
C ALA A 272 -8.83 46.44 -27.67
N ALA A 273 -8.48 46.60 -26.39
CA ALA A 273 -8.26 47.92 -25.78
C ALA A 273 -7.08 48.68 -26.44
N VAL A 274 -5.95 48.01 -26.68
CA VAL A 274 -4.80 48.59 -27.39
C VAL A 274 -5.17 49.02 -28.80
N THR A 275 -5.94 48.19 -29.52
CA THR A 275 -6.39 48.50 -30.88
C THR A 275 -7.30 49.73 -30.91
N ASN A 276 -8.26 49.82 -29.98
CA ASN A 276 -9.15 50.97 -29.86
C ASN A 276 -8.38 52.25 -29.51
N LEU A 277 -7.44 52.18 -28.56
CA LEU A 277 -6.61 53.33 -28.19
C LEU A 277 -5.75 53.81 -29.36
N ARG A 278 -5.18 52.89 -30.14
CA ARG A 278 -4.42 53.20 -31.36
C ARG A 278 -5.29 53.92 -32.39
N SER A 279 -6.53 53.47 -32.57
CA SER A 279 -7.49 54.14 -33.46
C SER A 279 -7.83 55.55 -32.98
N VAL A 280 -8.07 55.73 -31.68
CA VAL A 280 -8.37 57.05 -31.08
C VAL A 280 -7.20 58.01 -31.27
N LEU A 281 -5.97 57.58 -30.99
CA LEU A 281 -4.79 58.41 -31.22
C LEU A 281 -4.58 58.74 -32.70
N GLY A 282 -4.89 57.81 -33.62
CA GLY A 282 -4.88 58.07 -35.06
C GLY A 282 -5.85 59.17 -35.46
N THR A 283 -7.08 59.16 -34.91
CA THR A 283 -8.07 60.23 -35.15
C THR A 283 -7.62 61.57 -34.56
N VAL A 284 -7.00 61.56 -33.37
CA VAL A 284 -6.44 62.77 -32.76
C VAL A 284 -5.32 63.35 -33.61
N ALA A 285 -4.40 62.53 -34.11
CA ALA A 285 -3.33 62.96 -34.99
C ALA A 285 -3.87 63.57 -36.29
N ALA A 286 -4.80 62.89 -36.97
CA ALA A 286 -5.45 63.41 -38.18
C ALA A 286 -6.18 64.74 -37.92
N SER A 287 -6.82 64.88 -36.75
CA SER A 287 -7.49 66.12 -36.37
C SER A 287 -6.48 67.25 -36.08
N ALA A 288 -5.33 66.94 -35.46
CA ALA A 288 -4.26 67.89 -35.23
C ALA A 288 -3.63 68.37 -36.55
N ASP A 289 -3.40 67.46 -37.51
CA ASP A 289 -2.90 67.80 -38.85
C ASP A 289 -3.88 68.72 -39.60
N ALA A 290 -5.18 68.43 -39.52
CA ALA A 290 -6.21 69.29 -40.11
C ALA A 290 -6.23 70.70 -39.46
N VAL A 291 -6.12 70.78 -38.13
CA VAL A 291 -6.03 72.07 -37.41
C VAL A 291 -4.76 72.84 -37.78
N ALA A 292 -3.61 72.15 -37.92
CA ALA A 292 -2.37 72.77 -38.34
C ALA A 292 -2.47 73.33 -39.77
N ALA A 293 -2.99 72.55 -40.72
CA ALA A 293 -3.22 73.00 -42.08
C ALA A 293 -4.18 74.21 -42.16
N SER A 294 -5.30 74.17 -41.42
CA SER A 294 -6.21 75.34 -41.35
C SER A 294 -5.55 76.57 -40.71
N SER A 295 -4.63 76.38 -39.75
CA SER A 295 -3.88 77.48 -39.14
C SER A 295 -2.87 78.10 -40.11
N GLU A 296 -2.22 77.30 -40.95
CA GLU A 296 -1.35 77.78 -42.03
C GLU A 296 -2.14 78.58 -43.06
N GLU A 297 -3.30 78.07 -43.49
CA GLU A 297 -4.20 78.74 -44.44
C GLU A 297 -4.73 80.08 -43.89
N LEU A 298 -5.09 80.11 -42.60
CA LEU A 298 -5.50 81.32 -41.91
C LEU A 298 -4.35 82.34 -41.76
N SER A 299 -3.14 81.86 -41.48
CA SER A 299 -1.96 82.73 -41.37
C SER A 299 -1.60 83.34 -42.72
N ALA A 300 -1.63 82.55 -43.80
CA ALA A 300 -1.46 83.04 -45.16
C ALA A 300 -2.53 84.08 -45.54
N SER A 301 -3.79 83.81 -45.21
CA SER A 301 -4.90 84.75 -45.43
C SER A 301 -4.71 86.05 -44.64
N SER A 302 -4.25 85.96 -43.39
CA SER A 302 -3.99 87.13 -42.53
C SER A 302 -2.81 87.97 -43.03
N ALA A 303 -1.76 87.32 -43.55
CA ALA A 303 -0.62 87.99 -44.18
C ALA A 303 -1.04 88.74 -45.45
N GLN A 304 -1.89 88.12 -46.27
CA GLN A 304 -2.47 88.75 -47.46
C GLN A 304 -3.32 89.98 -47.09
N ILE A 305 -4.15 89.88 -46.06
CA ILE A 305 -4.96 91.01 -45.56
C ILE A 305 -4.06 92.15 -45.06
N SER A 306 -3.01 91.86 -44.30
CA SER A 306 -2.07 92.89 -43.81
C SER A 306 -1.33 93.57 -44.96
N ALA A 307 -0.83 92.81 -45.93
CA ALA A 307 -0.19 93.37 -47.12
C ALA A 307 -1.15 94.27 -47.93
N SER A 308 -2.43 93.89 -48.02
CA SER A 308 -3.46 94.69 -48.69
C SER A 308 -3.86 95.95 -47.91
N ALA A 309 -3.55 96.02 -46.61
CA ALA A 309 -3.85 97.18 -45.76
C ALA A 309 -2.67 98.18 -45.67
N GLU A 310 -1.48 97.79 -46.12
CA GLU A 310 -0.29 98.66 -46.21
C GLU A 310 -0.14 99.37 -47.59
N GLU A 311 -0.91 98.96 -48.60
CA GLU A 311 -1.13 99.68 -49.87
C GLU A 311 -2.16 100.81 -49.73
#